data_AF-A0A2G5KI48-F1
#
_entry.id   AF-A0A2G5KI48-F1
#
_cell.length_a   1.000
_cell.length_b   1.000
_cell.length_c   1.000
_cell.angle_alpha   90.00
_cell.angle_beta   90.00
_cell.angle_gamma   90.00
#
_symmetry.space_group_name_H-M   'P 1'
#
loop_
_entity.id
_entity.type
_entity.pdbx_description
1 polymer ?
#
loop_
_entity_poly.entity_id
_entity_poly.type
_entity_poly.pdbx_seq_one_letter_code
_entity_poly.pdbx_strand_id
1 'polypeptide(L)'
;MASQKRHWFWNLILVLTIIICISVLTMHYRNWIKTAPDHIRLLSGFYMEKVRYTDLDSVVFVERIPPMIRLNGFSALEKEKGIFQEFKDSLTDKKIHVFVDNISQPKIKLVYKDSIKLYFNLKDSLETNILFSQLQQKIVKTGMVPN
;
A
#
# COMPACT_ATOMS: atom_id res chain seq x y z
N MET A 1 1.30 55.33 -19.16
CA MET A 1 1.84 54.06 -19.69
C MET A 1 1.29 52.94 -18.83
N ALA A 2 0.54 52.02 -19.43
CA ALA A 2 -0.26 51.02 -18.72
C ALA A 2 0.58 50.20 -17.74
N SER A 3 0.15 50.13 -16.47
CA SER A 3 0.77 49.31 -15.45
C SER A 3 0.83 47.87 -15.95
N GLN A 4 2.02 47.34 -16.24
CA GLN A 4 2.18 45.93 -16.50
C GLN A 4 1.84 45.16 -15.23
N LYS A 5 0.56 44.74 -15.09
CA LYS A 5 0.11 43.91 -13.99
C LYS A 5 0.84 42.58 -14.11
N ARG A 6 1.87 42.43 -13.29
CA ARG A 6 2.79 41.30 -13.26
C ARG A 6 2.01 40.03 -12.86
N HIS A 7 1.52 39.30 -13.86
CA HIS A 7 0.83 38.00 -13.72
C HIS A 7 1.69 36.90 -13.09
N TRP A 8 2.95 37.21 -12.75
CA TRP A 8 3.90 36.28 -12.15
C TRP A 8 3.38 35.60 -10.88
N PHE A 9 2.63 36.29 -10.04
CA PHE A 9 2.01 35.68 -8.85
C PHE A 9 1.00 34.60 -9.20
N TRP A 10 0.11 34.88 -10.16
CA TRP A 10 -0.89 33.91 -10.63
C TRP A 10 -0.24 32.74 -11.39
N ASN A 11 0.80 33.01 -12.19
CA ASN A 11 1.57 31.97 -12.85
C ASN A 11 2.28 31.07 -11.83
N LEU A 12 2.84 31.65 -10.76
CA LEU A 12 3.47 30.89 -9.67
C LEU A 12 2.45 29.97 -8.98
N ILE A 13 1.26 30.50 -8.65
CA ILE A 13 0.19 29.69 -8.06
C ILE A 13 -0.21 28.56 -9.01
N LEU A 14 -0.43 28.86 -10.29
CA LEU A 14 -0.83 27.86 -11.27
C LEU A 14 0.21 26.74 -11.41
N VAL A 15 1.49 27.10 -11.51
CA VAL A 15 2.59 26.13 -11.56
C VAL A 15 2.62 25.27 -10.30
N LEU A 16 2.50 25.89 -9.12
CA LEU A 16 2.47 25.18 -7.85
C LEU A 16 1.28 24.21 -7.77
N THR A 17 0.09 24.64 -8.21
CA THR A 17 -1.10 23.78 -8.27
C THR A 17 -0.89 22.58 -9.18
N ILE A 18 -0.31 22.76 -10.37
CA ILE A 18 -0.01 21.66 -11.28
C ILE A 18 0.97 20.67 -10.63
N ILE A 19 2.03 21.16 -9.99
CA ILE A 19 2.99 20.32 -9.28
C ILE A 19 2.31 19.51 -8.18
N ILE A 20 1.43 20.12 -7.40
CA ILE A 20 0.66 19.43 -6.35
C ILE A 20 -0.24 18.36 -6.96
N CYS A 21 -0.99 18.67 -8.01
CA CYS A 21 -1.88 17.72 -8.68
C CYS A 21 -1.11 16.51 -9.23
N ILE A 22 0.02 16.74 -9.91
CA ILE A 22 0.88 15.66 -10.42
C ILE A 22 1.44 14.82 -9.27
N SER A 23 1.85 15.44 -8.17
CA SER A 23 2.38 14.74 -7.01
C SER A 23 1.33 13.82 -6.37
N VAL A 24 0.12 14.34 -6.14
CA VAL A 24 -1.01 13.55 -5.61
C VAL A 24 -1.38 12.42 -6.56
N LEU A 25 -1.45 12.69 -7.87
CA LEU A 25 -1.72 11.66 -8.88
C LEU A 25 -0.67 10.53 -8.83
N THR A 26 0.61 10.89 -8.75
CA THR A 26 1.74 9.96 -8.69
C THR A 26 1.71 9.09 -7.42
N MET A 27 1.31 9.68 -6.29
CA MET A 27 1.13 8.98 -5.02
C MET A 27 -0.01 7.95 -5.06
N HIS A 28 -1.07 8.22 -5.83
CA HIS A 28 -2.21 7.31 -6.01
C HIS A 28 -2.03 6.28 -7.12
N TYR A 29 -1.16 6.56 -8.08
CA TYR A 29 -1.03 5.74 -9.29
C TYR A 29 -0.51 4.32 -9.02
N ARG A 30 0.41 4.18 -8.07
CA ARG A 30 1.01 2.89 -7.68
C ARG A 30 1.29 2.82 -6.19
N ASN A 31 1.55 1.63 -5.71
CA ASN A 31 2.12 1.41 -4.40
C ASN A 31 3.61 1.76 -4.40
N TRP A 32 4.03 2.50 -3.38
CA TRP A 32 5.42 2.85 -3.15
C TRP A 32 5.94 2.06 -1.97
N ILE A 33 6.90 1.19 -2.22
CA ILE A 33 7.45 0.28 -1.20
C ILE A 33 8.90 0.67 -0.92
N LYS A 34 9.23 0.77 0.36
CA LYS A 34 10.59 0.95 0.85
C LYS A 34 10.92 -0.18 1.82
N THR A 35 11.92 -0.98 1.48
CA THR A 35 12.45 -2.03 2.34
C THR A 35 13.67 -1.49 3.08
N ALA A 36 13.63 -1.58 4.41
CA ALA A 36 14.76 -1.30 5.30
C ALA A 36 15.32 -2.63 5.86
N PRO A 37 16.42 -2.62 6.62
CA PRO A 37 16.93 -3.81 7.30
C PRO A 37 15.92 -4.43 8.28
N ASP A 38 15.20 -3.59 9.03
CA ASP A 38 14.33 -3.95 10.16
C ASP A 38 12.81 -3.92 9.84
N HIS A 39 12.40 -3.18 8.82
CA HIS A 39 10.99 -3.01 8.46
C HIS A 39 10.75 -2.87 6.96
N ILE A 40 9.49 -3.06 6.56
CA ILE A 40 8.95 -2.65 5.27
C ILE A 40 7.97 -1.49 5.48
N ARG A 41 8.05 -0.48 4.63
CA ARG A 41 7.12 0.65 4.61
C ARG A 41 6.40 0.69 3.26
N LEU A 42 5.09 0.78 3.31
CA LEU A 42 4.23 0.89 2.15
C LEU A 42 3.49 2.21 2.19
N LEU A 43 3.44 2.88 1.05
CA LEU A 43 2.66 4.09 0.83
C LEU A 43 1.76 3.85 -0.38
N SER A 44 0.45 3.99 -0.18
CA SER A 44 -0.58 3.67 -1.17
C SER A 44 -1.65 4.75 -1.16
N GLY A 45 -1.59 5.68 -2.13
CA GLY A 45 -2.37 6.91 -2.03
C GLY A 45 -2.05 7.62 -0.71
N PHE A 46 -3.08 7.99 0.06
CA PHE A 46 -2.90 8.63 1.37
C PHE A 46 -2.59 7.67 2.54
N TYR A 47 -2.58 6.36 2.30
CA TYR A 47 -2.33 5.37 3.34
C TYR A 47 -0.85 5.08 3.48
N MET A 48 -0.38 4.95 4.72
CA MET A 48 1.00 4.61 5.03
C MET A 48 1.02 3.56 6.12
N GLU A 49 1.67 2.44 5.82
CA GLU A 49 1.82 1.33 6.75
C GLU A 49 3.30 0.98 6.92
N LYS A 50 3.73 0.75 8.16
CA LYS A 50 5.10 0.35 8.50
C LYS A 50 5.03 -0.95 9.30
N VAL A 51 5.60 -2.02 8.76
CA VAL A 51 5.59 -3.34 9.39
C VAL A 51 7.03 -3.77 9.68
N ARG A 52 7.34 -4.02 10.95
CA ARG A 52 8.65 -4.57 11.36
C ARG A 52 8.70 -6.05 11.06
N TYR A 53 9.84 -6.56 10.59
CA TYR A 53 9.96 -7.99 10.27
C TYR A 53 9.87 -8.88 11.52
N THR A 54 10.26 -8.37 12.69
CA THR A 54 10.16 -9.07 13.97
C THR A 54 8.72 -9.28 14.44
N ASP A 55 7.77 -8.50 13.91
CA ASP A 55 6.35 -8.63 14.25
C ASP A 55 5.59 -9.53 13.27
N LEU A 56 6.23 -9.98 12.18
CA LEU A 56 5.61 -10.81 11.15
C LEU A 56 5.61 -12.28 11.56
N ASP A 57 4.44 -12.89 11.61
CA ASP A 57 4.31 -14.32 11.84
C ASP A 57 4.53 -15.10 10.54
N SER A 58 4.00 -14.57 9.42
CA SER A 58 4.19 -15.18 8.10
C SER A 58 4.00 -14.20 6.94
N VAL A 59 4.64 -14.54 5.82
CA VAL A 59 4.48 -13.88 4.51
C VAL A 59 4.00 -14.94 3.52
N VAL A 60 2.79 -14.77 3.03
CA VAL A 60 2.12 -15.78 2.19
C VAL A 60 1.58 -15.14 0.91
N PHE A 61 1.63 -15.86 -0.20
CA PHE A 61 0.94 -15.46 -1.42
C PHE A 61 -0.51 -15.91 -1.39
N VAL A 62 -1.42 -15.00 -1.73
CA VAL A 62 -2.84 -15.31 -1.90
C VAL A 62 -3.32 -14.92 -3.29
N GLU A 63 -4.08 -15.78 -3.93
CA GLU A 63 -4.66 -15.48 -5.24
C GLU A 63 -5.81 -14.48 -5.13
N ARG A 64 -6.66 -14.63 -4.10
CA ARG A 64 -7.85 -13.81 -3.88
C ARG A 64 -7.90 -13.32 -2.44
N ILE A 65 -8.33 -12.08 -2.28
CA ILE A 65 -8.60 -11.49 -0.97
C ILE A 65 -9.97 -11.99 -0.51
N PRO A 66 -10.13 -12.44 0.74
CA PRO A 66 -11.42 -12.87 1.26
C PRO A 66 -12.43 -11.72 1.25
N PRO A 67 -13.74 -12.01 1.25
CA PRO A 67 -14.78 -10.98 1.33
C PRO A 67 -14.66 -10.19 2.64
N MET A 68 -14.67 -8.87 2.53
CA MET A 68 -14.50 -7.92 3.63
C MET A 68 -15.44 -6.73 3.46
N ILE A 69 -15.72 -6.04 4.58
CA ILE A 69 -16.45 -4.78 4.62
C ILE A 69 -15.44 -3.65 4.44
N ARG A 70 -15.67 -2.78 3.46
CA ARG A 70 -14.84 -1.58 3.24
C ARG A 70 -15.21 -0.52 4.27
N LEU A 71 -14.26 -0.12 5.10
CA LEU A 71 -14.43 1.00 6.03
C LEU A 71 -14.10 2.33 5.35
N ASN A 72 -13.01 2.36 4.59
CA ASN A 72 -12.63 3.50 3.76
C ASN A 72 -11.80 3.05 2.53
N GLY A 73 -11.59 3.99 1.61
CA GLY A 73 -10.81 3.75 0.39
C GLY A 73 -11.67 3.53 -0.84
N PHE A 74 -11.08 2.95 -1.88
CA PHE A 74 -11.69 2.86 -3.20
C PHE A 74 -11.30 1.60 -3.93
N SER A 75 -12.15 1.19 -4.86
CA SER A 75 -11.84 0.20 -5.89
C SER A 75 -12.14 0.82 -7.24
N ALA A 76 -11.12 0.89 -8.09
CA ALA A 76 -11.22 1.50 -9.40
C ALA A 76 -10.29 0.77 -10.36
N LEU A 77 -10.84 0.37 -11.52
CA LEU A 77 -10.15 -0.51 -12.46
C LEU A 77 -9.67 -1.78 -11.74
N GLU A 78 -8.38 -2.08 -11.82
CA GLU A 78 -7.76 -3.21 -11.15
C GLU A 78 -7.23 -2.89 -9.75
N LYS A 79 -7.41 -1.65 -9.26
CA LYS A 79 -6.85 -1.20 -7.98
C LYS A 79 -7.86 -1.31 -6.87
N GLU A 80 -7.39 -1.73 -5.71
CA GLU A 80 -8.15 -1.70 -4.46
C GLU A 80 -7.24 -1.18 -3.35
N LYS A 81 -7.60 0.00 -2.81
CA LYS A 81 -6.79 0.70 -1.81
C LYS A 81 -7.66 1.19 -0.68
N GLY A 82 -7.39 0.78 0.55
CA GLY A 82 -8.17 1.21 1.69
C GLY A 82 -7.99 0.39 2.95
N ILE A 83 -8.87 0.66 3.91
CA ILE A 83 -9.00 -0.06 5.17
C ILE A 83 -10.32 -0.81 5.15
N PHE A 84 -10.24 -2.09 5.51
CA PHE A 84 -11.31 -3.07 5.46
C PHE A 84 -11.45 -3.76 6.82
N GLN A 85 -12.50 -4.54 6.98
CA GLN A 85 -12.78 -5.34 8.16
C GLN A 85 -13.33 -6.70 7.70
N GLU A 86 -12.96 -7.79 8.38
CA GLU A 86 -13.48 -9.11 8.01
C GLU A 86 -14.98 -9.23 8.27
N PHE A 87 -15.68 -9.92 7.37
CA PHE A 87 -17.13 -10.08 7.46
C PHE A 87 -17.57 -10.89 8.70
N LYS A 88 -16.78 -11.89 9.10
CA LYS A 88 -17.09 -12.76 10.25
C LYS A 88 -16.74 -12.16 11.60
N ASP A 89 -16.00 -11.04 11.61
CA ASP A 89 -15.38 -10.47 12.79
C ASP A 89 -15.91 -9.05 13.06
N SER A 90 -17.20 -8.80 12.73
CA SER A 90 -17.85 -7.49 12.94
C SER A 90 -17.91 -7.06 14.41
N LEU A 91 -17.61 -7.98 15.34
CA LEU A 91 -17.50 -7.73 16.77
C LEU A 91 -16.10 -7.30 17.21
N THR A 92 -15.08 -7.34 16.34
CA THR A 92 -13.74 -6.82 16.64
C THR A 92 -13.32 -5.69 15.71
N ASP A 93 -12.63 -4.68 16.26
CA ASP A 93 -12.14 -3.51 15.51
C ASP A 93 -10.87 -3.81 14.67
N LYS A 94 -10.71 -5.03 14.16
CA LYS A 94 -9.53 -5.42 13.38
C LYS A 94 -9.56 -4.83 11.96
N LYS A 95 -8.75 -3.80 11.74
CA LYS A 95 -8.62 -3.06 10.48
C LYS A 95 -7.61 -3.66 9.49
N ILE A 96 -8.06 -4.22 8.38
CA ILE A 96 -7.18 -4.78 7.35
C ILE A 96 -6.81 -3.71 6.33
N HIS A 97 -5.51 -3.46 6.14
CA HIS A 97 -5.05 -2.64 5.02
C HIS A 97 -5.03 -3.47 3.73
N VAL A 98 -5.58 -2.91 2.66
CA VAL A 98 -5.53 -3.50 1.31
C VAL A 98 -4.93 -2.46 0.39
N PHE A 99 -3.75 -2.74 -0.15
CA PHE A 99 -3.00 -1.90 -1.07
C PHE A 99 -2.68 -2.69 -2.34
N VAL A 100 -3.69 -2.91 -3.19
CA VAL A 100 -3.58 -3.72 -4.41
C VAL A 100 -3.53 -2.80 -5.63
N ASP A 101 -2.48 -2.94 -6.43
CA ASP A 101 -2.36 -2.24 -7.72
C ASP A 101 -2.99 -3.03 -8.87
N ASN A 102 -3.05 -4.36 -8.75
CA ASN A 102 -3.69 -5.24 -9.72
C ASN A 102 -4.44 -6.40 -9.04
N ILE A 103 -5.77 -6.37 -9.04
CA ILE A 103 -6.63 -7.36 -8.38
C ILE A 103 -6.60 -8.74 -9.06
N SER A 104 -6.18 -8.83 -10.33
CA SER A 104 -6.09 -10.09 -11.07
C SER A 104 -4.80 -10.85 -10.76
N GLN A 105 -3.81 -10.19 -10.19
CA GLN A 105 -2.53 -10.80 -9.81
C GLN A 105 -2.54 -11.33 -8.37
N PRO A 106 -1.66 -12.28 -8.02
CA PRO A 106 -1.44 -12.68 -6.63
C PRO A 106 -1.04 -11.50 -5.74
N LYS A 107 -1.38 -11.60 -4.46
CA LYS A 107 -1.10 -10.58 -3.44
C LYS A 107 -0.25 -11.18 -2.35
N ILE A 108 0.68 -10.40 -1.85
CA ILE A 108 1.41 -10.70 -0.65
C ILE A 108 0.49 -10.39 0.53
N LYS A 109 0.24 -11.40 1.36
CA LYS A 109 -0.41 -11.29 2.65
C LYS A 109 0.67 -11.26 3.72
N LEU A 110 0.69 -10.19 4.51
CA LEU A 110 1.46 -10.14 5.74
C LEU A 110 0.55 -10.51 6.91
N VAL A 111 0.95 -11.54 7.64
CA VAL A 111 0.33 -11.91 8.92
C VAL A 111 1.27 -11.44 10.02
N TYR A 112 0.75 -10.68 10.98
CA TYR A 112 1.53 -10.15 12.08
C TYR A 112 0.72 -10.40 13.38
N LYS A 113 1.25 -11.21 14.30
CA LYS A 113 0.51 -11.69 15.48
C LYS A 113 -0.86 -12.35 15.13
N ASP A 114 -1.74 -12.47 16.12
CA ASP A 114 -3.12 -13.01 16.00
C ASP A 114 -4.12 -12.11 15.20
N SER A 115 -3.62 -11.24 14.33
CA SER A 115 -4.45 -10.41 13.45
C SER A 115 -3.85 -10.21 12.06
N ILE A 116 -4.64 -10.47 11.03
CA ILE A 116 -4.30 -10.18 9.63
C ILE A 116 -4.41 -8.68 9.43
N LYS A 117 -3.40 -7.93 8.92
CA LYS A 117 -3.67 -6.54 8.45
C LYS A 117 -2.75 -6.00 7.33
N LEU A 118 -2.32 -6.80 6.35
CA LEU A 118 -1.94 -6.20 5.07
C LEU A 118 -2.03 -7.17 3.89
N TYR A 119 -2.78 -6.78 2.86
CA TYR A 119 -2.73 -7.37 1.52
C TYR A 119 -2.18 -6.36 0.54
N PHE A 120 -1.19 -6.74 -0.25
CA PHE A 120 -0.66 -5.82 -1.27
C PHE A 120 0.00 -6.55 -2.43
N ASN A 121 0.07 -5.86 -3.57
CA ASN A 121 0.96 -6.23 -4.68
C ASN A 121 1.42 -4.97 -5.39
N LEU A 122 2.38 -5.11 -6.29
CA LEU A 122 2.83 -4.05 -7.16
C LEU A 122 2.10 -4.15 -8.49
N LYS A 123 2.15 -3.08 -9.27
CA LYS A 123 1.60 -3.07 -10.64
C LYS A 123 2.25 -4.14 -11.52
N ASP A 124 3.53 -4.40 -11.29
CA ASP A 124 4.31 -5.44 -11.97
C ASP A 124 4.35 -6.72 -11.11
N SER A 125 3.97 -7.85 -11.71
CA SER A 125 3.95 -9.15 -11.04
C SER A 125 5.35 -9.67 -10.76
N LEU A 126 6.35 -9.37 -11.60
CA LEU A 126 7.74 -9.76 -11.38
C LEU A 126 8.31 -9.02 -10.17
N GLU A 127 8.07 -7.71 -10.08
CA GLU A 127 8.47 -6.94 -8.89
C GLU A 127 7.82 -7.49 -7.62
N THR A 128 6.54 -7.89 -7.72
CA THR A 128 5.81 -8.53 -6.60
C THR A 128 6.47 -9.85 -6.18
N ASN A 129 6.86 -10.71 -7.13
CA ASN A 129 7.51 -11.99 -6.85
C ASN A 129 8.92 -11.81 -6.24
N ILE A 130 9.68 -10.85 -6.74
CA ILE A 130 11.00 -10.50 -6.19
C ILE A 130 10.84 -10.02 -4.74
N LEU A 131 9.90 -9.10 -4.50
CA LEU A 131 9.65 -8.57 -3.17
C LEU A 131 9.18 -9.65 -2.19
N PHE A 132 8.30 -10.54 -2.63
CA PHE A 132 7.88 -11.69 -1.82
C PHE A 132 9.07 -12.55 -1.39
N SER A 133 9.94 -12.90 -2.34
CA SER A 133 11.14 -13.69 -2.08
C SER A 133 12.08 -13.00 -1.09
N GLN A 134 12.26 -11.67 -1.22
CA GLN A 134 13.04 -10.87 -0.28
C GLN A 134 12.43 -10.85 1.13
N LEU A 135 11.11 -10.76 1.24
CA LEU A 135 10.40 -10.77 2.52
C LEU A 135 10.51 -12.13 3.22
N GLN A 136 10.36 -13.23 2.48
CA GLN A 136 10.56 -14.57 3.04
C GLN A 136 11.97 -14.75 3.61
N GLN A 137 13.00 -14.31 2.88
CA GLN A 137 14.39 -14.39 3.36
C GLN A 137 14.63 -13.58 4.65
N LYS A 138 13.93 -12.44 4.82
CA LYS A 138 14.06 -11.60 6.01
C LYS A 138 13.40 -12.21 7.25
N ILE A 139 12.28 -12.92 7.09
CA ILE A 139 11.63 -13.63 8.19
C ILE A 139 12.49 -14.81 8.67
N VAL A 140 13.03 -15.61 7.75
CA VAL A 140 13.92 -16.74 8.09
C VAL A 140 15.15 -16.27 8.87
N LYS A 141 15.78 -15.17 8.44
CA LYS A 141 16.93 -14.57 9.14
C LYS A 141 16.61 -14.05 10.54
N THR A 142 15.34 -13.78 10.83
CA THR A 142 14.87 -13.33 12.14
C THR A 142 14.56 -14.51 13.09
N GLY A 143 14.79 -15.75 12.64
CA GLY A 143 14.61 -16.97 13.45
C GLY A 143 13.19 -17.53 13.44
N MET A 144 12.30 -17.01 12.57
CA MET A 144 10.95 -17.54 12.38
C MET A 144 10.95 -18.50 11.19
N VAL A 145 10.58 -19.76 11.44
CA VAL A 145 10.46 -20.80 10.41
C VAL A 145 9.12 -20.60 9.70
N PRO A 146 9.09 -20.47 8.35
CA PRO A 146 7.83 -20.41 7.62
C PRO A 146 7.13 -21.77 7.68
N ASN A 147 5.87 -21.79 8.13
CA ASN A 147 4.97 -22.95 8.05
C ASN A 147 4.33 -23.06 6.67
#